data_AF-A0A6F9DJ09-F1
#
_entry.id   AF-A0A6F9DJ09-F1
#
_cell.length_a   1.000
_cell.length_b   1.000
_cell.length_c   1.000
_cell.angle_alpha   90.00
_cell.angle_beta   90.00
_cell.angle_gamma   90.00
#
_symmetry.space_group_name_H-M   'P 1'
#
loop_
_entity.id
_entity.type
_entity.pdbx_description
1 polymer ?
#
loop_
_entity_poly.entity_id
_entity_poly.type
_entity_poly.pdbx_seq_one_letter_code
_entity_poly.pdbx_strand_id
1 'polypeptide(L)'
;MMRNSEDEWIKSIKAQNKELSTWNASLVRLLSPTGRKVDQFMTIIAVAVFGFPPRSHIISELKYNELQYRLIYRRHNAHILQNAPKDKLLVYSIKEGWEPLCKFLGKEVPNTEFPHRNKSGTNVFELVKGKPTLQKVIKETAISLAAIACAVS
;
A
#
# COMPACT_ATOMS: atom_id res chain seq x y z
N MET A 1 5.42 3.56 -11.70
CA MET A 1 5.49 2.10 -11.94
C MET A 1 4.46 1.76 -12.99
N MET A 2 4.89 1.46 -14.21
CA MET A 2 3.99 0.89 -15.21
C MET A 2 3.66 -0.55 -14.82
N ARG A 3 2.37 -0.85 -14.67
CA ARG A 3 1.86 -2.22 -14.86
C ARG A 3 1.54 -2.41 -16.34
N ASN A 4 1.12 -3.61 -16.74
CA ASN A 4 0.71 -3.88 -18.12
C ASN A 4 -0.40 -2.92 -18.59
N SER A 5 -1.23 -2.40 -17.67
CA SER A 5 -2.20 -1.35 -17.95
C SER A 5 -2.47 -0.44 -16.75
N GLU A 6 -3.03 0.74 -17.02
CA GLU A 6 -3.57 1.63 -16.00
C GLU A 6 -4.67 0.95 -15.18
N ASP A 7 -5.54 0.18 -15.82
CA ASP A 7 -6.66 -0.50 -15.14
C ASP A 7 -6.17 -1.59 -14.18
N GLU A 8 -5.15 -2.37 -14.57
CA GLU A 8 -4.53 -3.35 -13.67
C GLU A 8 -3.90 -2.68 -12.44
N TRP A 9 -3.37 -1.46 -12.60
CA TRP A 9 -2.83 -0.69 -11.49
C TRP A 9 -3.94 -0.16 -10.57
N ILE A 10 -4.99 0.47 -11.13
CA ILE A 10 -6.15 0.94 -10.38
C ILE A 10 -6.79 -0.20 -9.59
N LYS A 11 -6.99 -1.37 -10.20
CA LYS A 11 -7.55 -2.55 -9.53
C LYS A 11 -6.76 -2.92 -8.27
N SER A 12 -5.42 -2.84 -8.29
CA SER A 12 -4.61 -3.13 -7.10
C SER A 12 -4.68 -2.07 -6.01
N ILE A 13 -4.83 -0.80 -6.38
CA ILE A 13 -5.04 0.28 -5.41
C ILE A 13 -6.39 0.09 -4.71
N LYS A 14 -7.45 -0.25 -5.47
CA LYS A 14 -8.77 -0.54 -4.91
C LYS A 14 -8.74 -1.72 -3.94
N ALA A 15 -8.03 -2.80 -4.31
CA ALA A 15 -7.88 -3.98 -3.45
C ALA A 15 -7.15 -3.64 -2.13
N GLN A 16 -6.04 -2.91 -2.21
CA GLN A 16 -5.29 -2.42 -1.05
C GLN A 16 -6.14 -1.54 -0.13
N ASN A 17 -6.83 -0.55 -0.69
CA ASN A 17 -7.68 0.36 0.08
C ASN A 17 -8.81 -0.38 0.79
N LYS A 18 -9.41 -1.39 0.15
CA LYS A 18 -10.47 -2.22 0.76
C LYS A 18 -9.97 -3.03 1.95
N GLU A 19 -8.77 -3.59 1.89
CA GLU A 19 -8.16 -4.31 3.02
C GLU A 19 -7.87 -3.36 4.20
N LEU A 20 -7.42 -2.14 3.88
CA LEU A 20 -7.13 -1.09 4.86
C LEU A 20 -8.38 -0.42 5.44
N SER A 21 -9.53 -0.51 4.77
CA SER A 21 -10.79 0.14 5.18
C SER A 21 -11.75 -0.78 5.94
N THR A 22 -11.25 -1.84 6.57
CA THR A 22 -12.08 -2.76 7.36
C THR A 22 -12.51 -2.18 8.70
N TRP A 23 -13.61 -2.67 9.28
CA TRP A 23 -14.11 -2.23 10.60
C TRP A 23 -13.06 -2.38 11.71
N ASN A 24 -12.19 -3.41 11.61
CA ASN A 24 -11.05 -3.61 12.50
C ASN A 24 -10.06 -2.44 12.49
N ALA A 25 -9.78 -1.86 11.32
CA ALA A 25 -8.90 -0.71 11.19
C ALA A 25 -9.49 0.54 11.86
N SER A 26 -10.82 0.70 11.85
CA SER A 26 -11.51 1.78 12.54
C SER A 26 -11.43 1.64 14.07
N LEU A 27 -11.55 0.42 14.61
CA LEU A 27 -11.38 0.17 16.05
C LEU A 27 -9.97 0.46 16.54
N VAL A 28 -8.95 0.07 15.77
CA VAL A 28 -7.54 0.37 16.08
C VAL A 28 -7.30 1.88 16.13
N ARG A 29 -7.85 2.65 15.19
CA ARG A 29 -7.74 4.11 15.17
C ARG A 29 -8.46 4.77 16.34
N LEU A 30 -9.61 4.24 16.74
CA LEU A 30 -10.38 4.80 17.85
C LEU A 30 -9.73 4.50 19.21
N LEU A 31 -9.35 3.24 19.44
CA LEU A 31 -9.06 2.71 20.77
C LEU A 31 -7.57 2.65 21.13
N SER A 32 -6.65 2.79 20.17
CA SER A 32 -5.20 2.72 20.41
C SER A 32 -4.51 4.06 20.09
N PRO A 33 -3.87 4.73 21.08
CA PRO A 33 -3.03 5.90 20.82
C PRO A 33 -1.89 5.64 19.84
N THR A 34 -1.26 4.47 19.90
CA THR A 34 -0.24 4.05 18.93
C THR A 34 -0.86 3.86 17.55
N GLY A 35 -2.06 3.28 17.46
CA GLY A 35 -2.84 3.14 16.23
C GLY A 35 -3.11 4.48 15.56
N ARG A 36 -3.49 5.51 16.32
CA ARG A 36 -3.67 6.88 15.81
C ARG A 36 -2.39 7.47 15.25
N LYS A 37 -1.25 7.28 15.92
CA LYS A 37 0.05 7.75 15.41
C LYS A 37 0.43 7.07 14.11
N VAL A 38 0.17 5.76 13.99
CA VAL A 38 0.39 5.00 12.74
C VAL A 38 -0.52 5.54 11.64
N ASP A 39 -1.80 5.79 11.91
CA ASP A 39 -2.75 6.35 10.94
C ASP A 39 -2.35 7.76 10.45
N GLN A 40 -1.92 8.63 11.37
CA GLN A 40 -1.39 9.96 11.05
C GLN A 40 -0.15 9.86 10.17
N PHE A 41 0.78 8.97 10.51
CA PHE A 41 1.97 8.71 9.70
C PHE A 41 1.60 8.22 8.30
N MET A 42 0.70 7.24 8.19
CA MET A 42 0.23 6.72 6.90
C MET A 42 -0.49 7.78 6.07
N THR A 43 -1.22 8.69 6.72
CA THR A 43 -1.84 9.85 6.06
C THR A 43 -0.80 10.79 5.48
N ILE A 44 0.27 11.11 6.22
CA ILE A 44 1.39 11.94 5.74
C ILE A 44 2.05 11.28 4.53
N ILE A 45 2.32 9.97 4.61
CA ILE A 45 2.88 9.21 3.48
C ILE A 45 1.94 9.26 2.26
N ALA A 46 0.63 9.08 2.46
CA ALA A 46 -0.33 9.15 1.37
C ALA A 46 -0.38 10.54 0.70
N VAL A 47 -0.32 11.62 1.49
CA VAL A 47 -0.22 12.98 0.96
C VAL A 47 1.08 13.17 0.17
N ALA A 48 2.21 12.68 0.68
CA ALA A 48 3.49 12.80 -0.01
C ALA A 48 3.53 12.02 -1.34
N VAL A 49 2.94 10.83 -1.37
CA VAL A 49 2.97 9.93 -2.54
C VAL A 49 1.91 10.32 -3.58
N PHE A 50 0.70 10.67 -3.14
CA PHE A 50 -0.44 10.90 -4.03
C PHE A 50 -0.85 12.37 -4.15
N GLY A 51 -0.35 13.26 -3.29
CA GLY A 51 -0.70 14.69 -3.31
C GLY A 51 -2.08 15.01 -2.73
N PHE A 52 -2.75 14.06 -2.09
CA PHE A 52 -4.03 14.28 -1.41
C PHE A 52 -4.17 13.40 -0.17
N PRO A 53 -4.84 13.89 0.89
CA PRO A 53 -5.14 13.05 2.03
C PRO A 53 -6.25 12.06 1.66
N PRO A 54 -6.16 10.79 2.07
CA PRO A 54 -7.30 9.89 2.00
C PRO A 54 -8.44 10.48 2.84
N ARG A 55 -9.64 10.62 2.25
CA ARG A 55 -10.82 11.01 3.04
C ARG A 55 -11.25 9.81 3.87
N SER A 56 -10.85 9.80 5.13
CA SER A 56 -11.32 8.83 6.11
C SER A 56 -12.17 9.53 7.16
N HIS A 57 -13.40 9.06 7.38
CA HIS A 57 -14.07 9.27 8.66
C HIS A 57 -13.69 8.10 9.58
N ILE A 58 -13.70 8.34 10.89
CA ILE A 58 -13.32 7.38 11.94
C ILE A 58 -14.03 6.02 11.77
N ILE A 59 -15.22 5.99 11.15
CA ILE A 59 -16.10 4.82 11.00
C ILE A 59 -16.45 4.53 9.53
N SER A 60 -15.97 5.31 8.55
CA SER A 60 -16.36 5.11 7.14
C SER A 60 -15.27 4.41 6.32
N GLU A 61 -15.69 3.75 5.23
CA GLU A 61 -14.77 3.33 4.17
C GLU A 61 -13.94 4.52 3.66
N LEU A 62 -12.71 4.23 3.25
CA LEU A 62 -11.83 5.20 2.62
C LEU A 62 -12.44 5.64 1.28
N LYS A 63 -12.91 6.89 1.21
CA LYS A 63 -13.39 7.45 -0.06
C LYS A 63 -12.18 7.91 -0.87
N TYR A 64 -12.08 7.41 -2.10
CA TYR A 64 -11.04 7.82 -3.04
C TYR A 64 -11.64 8.22 -4.39
N ASN A 65 -10.96 9.11 -5.10
CA ASN A 65 -11.32 9.51 -6.45
C ASN A 65 -10.46 8.75 -7.46
N GLU A 66 -11.07 7.84 -8.23
CA GLU A 66 -10.38 7.05 -9.26
C GLU A 66 -9.65 7.93 -10.29
N LEU A 67 -10.24 9.08 -10.66
CA LEU A 67 -9.64 10.01 -11.62
C LEU A 67 -8.31 10.55 -11.10
N GLN A 68 -8.19 10.83 -9.79
CA GLN A 68 -6.94 11.31 -9.20
C GLN A 68 -5.84 10.27 -9.30
N TYR A 69 -6.14 9.00 -8.99
CA TYR A 69 -5.17 7.92 -9.12
C TYR A 69 -4.72 7.73 -10.57
N ARG A 70 -5.66 7.74 -11.53
CA ARG A 70 -5.34 7.65 -12.96
C ARG A 70 -4.42 8.78 -13.42
N LEU A 71 -4.72 10.02 -13.01
CA LEU A 71 -3.88 11.18 -13.31
C LEU A 71 -2.46 11.04 -12.75
N ILE A 72 -2.31 10.55 -11.51
CA ILE A 72 -1.00 10.32 -10.89
C ILE A 72 -0.22 9.24 -11.64
N TYR A 73 -0.88 8.13 -11.99
CA TYR A 73 -0.28 7.05 -12.77
C TYR A 73 0.28 7.58 -14.11
N ARG A 74 -0.56 8.30 -14.87
CA ARG A 74 -0.18 8.88 -16.16
C ARG A 74 0.95 9.90 -16.01
N ARG A 75 0.84 10.84 -15.08
CA ARG A 75 1.87 11.88 -14.85
C ARG A 75 3.21 11.28 -14.49
N HIS A 76 3.24 10.35 -13.53
CA HIS A 76 4.48 9.72 -13.10
C HIS A 76 5.14 8.94 -14.24
N ASN A 77 4.38 8.12 -14.96
CA ASN A 77 4.95 7.34 -16.06
C ASN A 77 5.40 8.21 -17.24
N ALA A 78 4.63 9.24 -17.61
CA ALA A 78 5.05 10.21 -18.63
C ALA A 78 6.32 10.95 -18.23
N HIS A 79 6.43 11.38 -16.97
CA HIS A 79 7.62 12.04 -16.45
C HIS A 79 8.86 11.13 -16.56
N ILE A 80 8.78 9.87 -16.15
CA ILE A 80 9.90 8.93 -16.26
C ILE A 80 10.28 8.69 -17.73
N LEU A 81 9.31 8.44 -18.62
CA LEU A 81 9.57 8.19 -20.04
C LEU A 81 10.21 9.41 -20.75
N GLN A 82 9.86 10.62 -20.34
CA GLN A 82 10.39 11.84 -20.94
C GLN A 82 11.77 12.24 -20.43
N ASN A 83 12.06 11.97 -19.15
CA ASN A 83 13.24 12.53 -18.48
C ASN A 83 14.34 11.50 -18.19
N ALA A 84 14.05 10.20 -18.17
CA ALA A 84 15.07 9.19 -17.94
C ALA A 84 15.94 8.98 -19.20
N PRO A 85 17.27 8.87 -19.07
CA PRO A 85 18.15 8.50 -20.17
C PRO A 85 17.72 7.14 -20.78
N LYS A 86 17.58 7.07 -22.10
CA LYS A 86 17.03 5.88 -22.80
C LYS A 86 17.85 4.62 -22.57
N ASP A 87 19.17 4.76 -22.45
CA ASP A 87 20.13 3.70 -22.14
C ASP A 87 20.03 3.20 -20.69
N LYS A 88 19.42 4.00 -19.80
CA LYS A 88 19.21 3.68 -18.37
C LYS A 88 17.75 3.41 -18.03
N LEU A 89 16.89 3.26 -19.03
CA LEU A 89 15.47 3.00 -18.84
C LEU A 89 15.06 1.67 -19.49
N LEU A 90 14.57 0.75 -18.66
CA LEU A 90 13.89 -0.45 -19.11
C LEU A 90 12.39 -0.34 -18.81
N VAL A 91 11.56 -0.34 -19.86
CA VAL A 91 10.11 -0.53 -19.74
C VAL A 91 9.85 -2.03 -19.76
N TYR A 92 9.45 -2.59 -18.62
CA TYR A 92 9.41 -4.03 -18.39
C TYR A 92 8.11 -4.46 -17.69
N SER A 93 7.57 -5.59 -18.13
CA SER A 93 6.48 -6.31 -17.50
C SER A 93 7.01 -7.47 -16.67
N ILE A 94 6.53 -7.57 -15.43
CA ILE A 94 6.79 -8.69 -14.52
C ILE A 94 6.46 -10.06 -15.15
N LYS A 95 5.56 -10.11 -16.15
CA LYS A 95 5.20 -11.34 -16.87
C LYS A 95 6.32 -11.86 -17.78
N GLU A 96 7.30 -11.02 -18.12
CA GLU A 96 8.43 -11.38 -18.97
C GLU A 96 9.55 -12.10 -18.21
N GLY A 97 9.48 -12.19 -16.88
CA GLY A 97 10.42 -12.99 -16.09
C GLY A 97 11.83 -12.41 -16.05
N TRP A 98 12.84 -13.27 -15.88
CA TRP A 98 14.23 -12.85 -15.64
C TRP A 98 14.94 -12.30 -16.86
N GLU A 99 14.65 -12.83 -18.04
CA GLU A 99 15.48 -12.66 -19.23
C GLU A 99 15.70 -11.19 -19.64
N PRO A 100 14.66 -10.36 -19.89
CA PRO A 100 14.89 -8.97 -20.30
C PRO A 100 15.50 -8.11 -19.17
N LEU A 101 15.20 -8.44 -17.91
CA LEU A 101 15.76 -7.73 -16.75
C LEU A 101 17.26 -8.01 -16.62
N CYS A 102 17.66 -9.28 -16.64
CA CYS A 102 19.06 -9.68 -16.55
C CYS A 102 19.88 -9.14 -17.72
N LYS A 103 19.33 -9.19 -18.95
CA LYS A 103 19.96 -8.61 -20.14
C LYS A 103 20.23 -7.11 -19.98
N PHE A 104 19.24 -6.35 -19.51
CA PHE A 104 19.39 -4.92 -19.28
C PHE A 104 20.44 -4.60 -18.20
N LEU A 105 20.51 -5.42 -17.15
CA LEU A 105 21.47 -5.26 -16.05
C LEU A 105 22.87 -5.84 -16.34
N GLY A 106 23.07 -6.51 -17.48
CA GLY A 106 24.32 -7.22 -17.78
C GLY A 106 24.63 -8.35 -16.80
N LYS A 107 23.60 -9.07 -16.35
CA LYS A 107 23.70 -10.18 -15.39
C LYS A 107 23.26 -11.50 -16.02
N GLU A 108 23.74 -12.61 -15.46
CA GLU A 108 23.28 -13.94 -15.84
C GLU A 108 21.84 -14.18 -15.35
N VAL A 109 21.10 -15.00 -16.09
CA VAL A 109 19.75 -15.43 -15.69
C VAL A 109 19.88 -16.49 -14.58
N PRO A 110 19.28 -16.29 -13.41
CA PRO A 110 19.36 -17.27 -12.33
C PRO A 110 18.52 -18.52 -12.65
N ASN A 111 18.96 -19.68 -12.17
CA ASN A 111 18.23 -20.95 -12.29
C ASN A 111 17.12 -21.09 -11.23
N THR A 112 16.35 -20.03 -11.01
CA THR A 112 15.26 -19.98 -10.03
C THR A 112 14.03 -19.34 -10.66
N GLU A 113 12.83 -19.78 -10.28
CA GLU A 113 11.59 -19.18 -10.76
C GLU A 113 11.51 -17.68 -10.43
N PHE A 114 10.87 -16.91 -11.31
CA PHE A 114 10.69 -15.49 -11.08
C PHE A 114 9.75 -15.25 -9.89
N PRO A 115 10.11 -14.42 -8.90
CA PRO A 115 9.36 -14.30 -7.66
C PRO A 115 7.99 -13.67 -7.87
N HIS A 116 6.94 -14.26 -7.29
CA HIS A 116 5.57 -13.76 -7.35
C HIS A 116 4.89 -13.70 -5.97
N ARG A 117 5.51 -12.98 -5.03
CA ARG A 117 5.06 -12.90 -3.63
C ARG A 117 3.89 -11.93 -3.40
N ASN A 118 3.88 -10.78 -4.07
CA ASN A 118 2.82 -9.77 -3.89
C ASN A 118 1.67 -9.99 -4.89
N LYS A 119 0.75 -10.90 -4.54
CA LYS A 119 -0.48 -11.11 -5.30
C LYS A 119 -1.50 -10.04 -4.93
N SER A 120 -1.98 -9.29 -5.92
CA SER A 120 -3.13 -8.36 -5.81
C SER A 120 -2.99 -7.18 -4.84
N GLY A 121 -1.82 -6.96 -4.22
CA GLY A 121 -1.62 -5.87 -3.25
C GLY A 121 -2.13 -6.20 -1.84
N THR A 122 -2.50 -7.46 -1.56
CA THR A 122 -3.26 -7.80 -0.34
C THR A 122 -2.41 -8.41 0.77
N ASN A 123 -1.22 -7.85 1.04
CA ASN A 123 -0.28 -8.40 2.01
C ASN A 123 0.08 -7.43 3.14
N VAL A 124 -0.72 -6.39 3.36
CA VAL A 124 -0.35 -5.35 4.34
C VAL A 124 -0.29 -5.92 5.75
N PHE A 125 -1.27 -6.75 6.13
CA PHE A 125 -1.25 -7.41 7.44
C PHE A 125 -0.06 -8.36 7.62
N GLU A 126 0.27 -9.15 6.59
CA GLU A 126 1.45 -10.03 6.57
C GLU A 126 2.75 -9.23 6.81
N LEU A 127 2.87 -8.04 6.22
CA LEU A 127 4.05 -7.18 6.36
C LEU A 127 4.22 -6.60 7.77
N VAL A 128 3.15 -6.51 8.56
CA VAL A 128 3.18 -5.94 9.92
C VAL A 128 3.06 -6.99 11.02
N LYS A 129 2.74 -8.23 10.66
CA LYS A 129 2.66 -9.36 11.59
C LYS A 129 3.97 -9.53 12.35
N GLY A 130 3.87 -9.73 13.67
CA GLY A 130 5.02 -9.93 14.55
C GLY A 130 5.82 -8.67 14.88
N LYS A 131 5.50 -7.50 14.31
CA LYS A 131 6.20 -6.25 14.67
C LYS A 131 5.77 -5.75 16.05
N PRO A 132 6.69 -5.20 16.86
CA PRO A 132 6.37 -4.66 18.19
C PRO A 132 5.27 -3.59 18.17
N THR A 133 5.23 -2.78 17.12
CA THR A 133 4.17 -1.77 16.91
C THR A 133 2.79 -2.40 16.85
N LEU A 134 2.63 -3.51 16.12
CA LEU A 134 1.35 -4.20 16.01
C LEU A 134 0.94 -4.82 17.36
N GLN A 135 1.89 -5.44 18.06
CA GLN A 135 1.64 -6.01 19.40
C GLN A 135 1.18 -4.93 20.40
N LYS A 136 1.81 -3.75 20.36
CA LYS A 136 1.44 -2.62 21.21
C LYS A 136 0.03 -2.12 20.89
N VAL A 137 -0.31 -1.99 19.61
CA VAL A 137 -1.65 -1.59 19.17
C VAL A 137 -2.72 -2.57 19.67
N ILE A 138 -2.47 -3.89 19.52
CA ILE A 138 -3.37 -4.93 20.02
C ILE A 138 -3.57 -4.81 21.53
N LYS A 139 -2.48 -4.64 22.29
CA LYS A 139 -2.52 -4.51 23.75
C LYS A 139 -3.29 -3.26 24.19
N GLU A 140 -3.03 -2.11 23.60
CA GLU A 140 -3.75 -0.86 23.90
C GLU A 140 -5.25 -0.98 23.60
N THR A 141 -5.59 -1.62 22.47
CA THR A 141 -6.99 -1.83 22.09
C THR A 141 -7.71 -2.73 23.10
N ALA A 142 -7.08 -3.83 23.53
CA ALA A 142 -7.63 -4.72 24.54
C ALA A 142 -7.85 -4.03 25.90
N ILE A 143 -6.90 -3.20 26.34
CA ILE A 143 -7.02 -2.40 27.56
C ILE A 143 -8.19 -1.42 27.47
N SER A 144 -8.30 -0.69 26.35
CA SER A 144 -9.40 0.26 26.12
C SER A 144 -10.77 -0.43 26.13
N LEU A 145 -10.88 -1.61 25.49
CA LEU A 145 -12.13 -2.39 25.51
C LEU A 145 -12.49 -2.88 26.92
N ALA A 146 -11.51 -3.36 27.69
CA ALA A 146 -11.73 -3.80 29.07
C ALA A 146 -12.20 -2.64 29.96
N ALA A 147 -11.59 -1.47 29.82
CA ALA A 147 -12.00 -0.26 30.55
C ALA A 147 -13.44 0.16 30.22
N ILE A 148 -13.82 0.11 28.94
CA ILE A 148 -15.21 0.40 28.51
C ILE A 148 -16.18 -0.61 29.11
N ALA A 149 -15.85 -1.92 29.08
CA ALA A 149 -16.70 -2.95 29.65
C ALA A 149 -16.91 -2.76 31.17
N CYS A 150 -15.84 -2.45 31.91
CA CYS A 150 -15.93 -2.13 33.34
C CYS A 150 -16.71 -0.86 33.65
N ALA A 151 -16.71 0.13 32.76
CA ALA A 151 -17.45 1.38 32.96
C ALA A 151 -18.96 1.26 32.68
N VAL A 152 -19.38 0.19 31.98
CA VAL A 152 -20.77 -0.07 31.58
C VAL A 152 -21.40 -1.21 32.40
N SER A 153 -20.61 -1.89 33.24
CA SER A 153 -21.05 -2.93 34.19
C SER A 153 -21.31 -2.32 35.57
#